data_AF-A0A0B8P1V1-F1
#
_entry.id   AF-A0A0B8P1V1-F1
#
_cell.length_a   1.000
_cell.length_b   1.000
_cell.length_c   1.000
_cell.angle_alpha   90.00
_cell.angle_beta   90.00
_cell.angle_gamma   90.00
#
_symmetry.space_group_name_H-M   'P 1'
#
loop_
_entity.id
_entity.type
_entity.pdbx_description
1 polymer ?
#
loop_
_entity_poly.entity_id
_entity_poly.type
_entity_poly.pdbx_seq_one_letter_code
_entity_poly.pdbx_strand_id
1 'polypeptide(L)'
;MLCDLLEELVPENQYSKQHAGGGGFRSLISFVQDRPGHDLRYAIDASKIEKELGWRPKETFNSGIRKTVSWYLENEAWWSRVLDGSYSLTRLGSGV
;
A
#
# COMPACT_ATOMS: atom_id res chain seq x y z
N MET A 1 -2.98 6.46 8.35
CA MET A 1 -2.68 5.02 8.53
C MET A 1 -1.38 4.62 7.83
N LEU A 2 -1.28 4.61 6.49
CA LEU A 2 0.01 4.29 5.83
C LEU A 2 1.09 5.36 6.08
N CYS A 3 0.78 6.64 5.81
CA CYS A 3 1.74 7.71 6.03
C CYS A 3 2.21 7.76 7.49
N ASP A 4 1.30 7.63 8.46
CA ASP A 4 1.63 7.64 9.89
C ASP A 4 2.49 6.42 10.27
N LEU A 5 2.24 5.26 9.65
CA LEU A 5 3.07 4.08 9.82
C LEU A 5 4.49 4.28 9.26
N LEU A 6 4.64 4.99 8.15
CA LEU A 6 5.96 5.34 7.61
C LEU A 6 6.71 6.34 8.50
N GLU A 7 6.00 7.29 9.12
CA GLU A 7 6.63 8.18 10.13
C GLU A 7 7.21 7.38 11.31
N GLU A 8 6.60 6.25 11.66
CA GLU A 8 7.06 5.38 12.74
C GLU A 8 8.20 4.46 12.30
N LEU A 9 8.06 3.79 11.14
CA LEU A 9 8.98 2.74 10.71
C LEU A 9 10.27 3.29 10.07
N VAL A 10 10.21 4.48 9.47
CA VAL A 10 11.35 5.10 8.78
C VAL A 10 11.45 6.60 9.11
N PRO A 11 11.62 6.96 10.39
CA PRO A 11 11.64 8.36 10.83
C PRO A 11 12.81 9.16 10.25
N GLU A 12 13.90 8.48 9.88
CA GLU A 12 15.10 9.09 9.28
C GLU A 12 14.93 9.41 7.79
N ASN A 13 13.81 9.02 7.17
CA ASN A 13 13.58 9.29 5.76
C ASN A 13 13.45 10.80 5.51
N GLN A 14 14.00 11.29 4.39
CA GLN A 14 13.95 12.70 4.01
C GLN A 14 12.54 13.32 3.94
N TYR A 15 11.51 12.49 3.73
CA TYR A 15 10.12 12.93 3.69
C TYR A 15 9.43 12.88 5.06
N SER A 16 10.04 12.27 6.08
CA SER A 16 9.48 12.26 7.44
C SER A 16 9.36 13.67 7.99
N LYS A 17 8.38 13.88 8.86
CA LYS A 17 8.23 15.13 9.63
C LYS A 17 9.41 15.42 10.56
N GLN A 18 10.21 14.41 10.88
CA GLN A 18 11.38 14.54 11.75
C GLN A 18 12.58 15.12 11.00
N HIS A 19 12.61 15.01 9.67
CA HIS A 19 13.68 15.57 8.86
C HIS A 19 13.48 17.08 8.67
N ALA A 20 14.56 17.85 8.77
CA ALA A 20 14.52 19.29 8.51
C ALA A 20 14.09 19.55 7.05
N GLY A 21 12.98 20.28 6.87
CA GLY A 21 12.38 20.51 5.56
C GLY A 21 11.50 19.36 5.02
N GLY A 22 11.33 18.27 5.77
CA GLY A 22 10.42 17.19 5.42
C GLY A 22 8.96 17.60 5.62
N GLY A 23 8.15 17.51 4.55
CA GLY A 23 6.71 17.83 4.60
C GLY A 23 5.83 16.77 5.27
N GLY A 24 6.44 15.66 5.74
CA GLY A 24 5.74 14.46 6.18
C GLY A 24 5.25 13.61 5.01
N PHE A 25 5.13 12.29 5.20
CA PHE A 25 4.73 11.37 4.12
C PHE A 25 3.35 11.70 3.52
N ARG A 26 2.47 12.36 4.27
CA ARG A 26 1.15 12.82 3.77
C ARG A 26 1.26 13.89 2.69
N SER A 27 2.34 14.68 2.68
CA SER A 27 2.56 15.71 1.65
C SER A 27 2.82 15.13 0.26
N LEU A 28 3.18 13.84 0.18
CA LEU A 28 3.44 13.14 -1.09
C LEU A 28 2.15 12.71 -1.81
N ILE A 29 0.97 12.86 -1.19
CA ILE A 29 -0.30 12.47 -1.79
C ILE A 29 -0.61 13.40 -2.97
N SER A 30 -0.76 12.83 -4.16
CA SER A 30 -1.18 13.53 -5.37
C SER A 30 -2.43 12.88 -5.95
N PHE A 31 -3.45 13.69 -6.21
CA PHE A 31 -4.65 13.24 -6.91
C PHE A 31 -4.41 13.31 -8.42
N VAL A 32 -4.74 12.22 -9.11
CA VAL A 32 -4.65 12.10 -10.56
C VAL A 32 -6.02 11.77 -11.11
N GLN A 33 -6.19 11.89 -12.43
CA GLN A 33 -7.42 11.47 -13.08
C GLN A 33 -7.76 10.02 -12.70
N ASP A 34 -9.03 9.76 -12.44
CA ASP A 34 -9.51 8.42 -12.09
C ASP A 34 -9.41 7.47 -13.30
N ARG A 35 -9.38 6.16 -13.04
CA ARG A 35 -9.34 5.14 -14.10
C ARG A 35 -10.73 4.98 -14.73
N PRO A 36 -10.87 4.98 -16.07
CA PRO A 36 -12.12 4.59 -16.71
C PRO A 36 -12.58 3.21 -16.26
N GLY A 37 -13.85 3.08 -15.84
CA GLY A 37 -14.42 1.83 -15.35
C GLY A 37 -13.97 1.43 -13.95
N HIS A 38 -13.55 2.37 -13.10
CA HIS A 38 -13.27 2.10 -11.70
C HIS A 38 -14.58 1.83 -10.93
N ASP A 39 -14.84 0.57 -10.60
CA ASP A 39 -15.93 0.19 -9.70
C ASP A 39 -15.71 0.84 -8.32
N LEU A 40 -16.72 1.59 -7.86
CA LEU A 40 -16.59 2.42 -6.65
C LEU A 40 -16.60 1.62 -5.35
N ARG A 41 -17.19 0.42 -5.37
CA ARG A 41 -17.40 -0.35 -4.15
C ARG A 41 -17.42 -1.85 -4.42
N TYR A 42 -16.51 -2.55 -3.76
CA TYR A 42 -16.58 -3.98 -3.54
C TYR A 42 -16.84 -4.26 -2.06
N ALA A 43 -17.75 -5.18 -1.79
CA ALA A 43 -18.00 -5.68 -0.44
C ALA A 43 -18.39 -7.16 -0.54
N ILE A 44 -17.78 -7.99 0.30
CA ILE A 44 -18.01 -9.44 0.33
C ILE A 44 -18.63 -9.81 1.67
N ASP A 45 -19.70 -10.61 1.63
CA ASP A 45 -20.22 -11.34 2.78
C ASP A 45 -19.52 -12.71 2.85
N ALA A 46 -18.64 -12.88 3.84
CA ALA A 46 -17.91 -14.12 4.07
C ALA A 46 -18.59 -15.04 5.11
N SER A 47 -19.86 -14.79 5.47
CA SER A 47 -20.55 -15.55 6.53
C SER A 47 -20.73 -17.04 6.19
N LYS A 48 -20.78 -17.40 4.90
CA LYS A 48 -20.87 -18.81 4.49
C LYS A 48 -19.63 -19.61 4.88
N ILE A 49 -18.44 -19.16 4.46
CA ILE A 49 -17.18 -19.88 4.74
C ILE A 49 -16.86 -19.89 6.24
N GLU A 50 -17.25 -18.83 6.94
CA GLU A 50 -17.17 -18.75 8.39
C GLU A 50 -18.02 -19.83 9.08
N LYS A 51 -19.29 -19.97 8.68
CA LYS A 51 -20.21 -20.94 9.29
C LYS A 51 -19.89 -22.38 8.92
N GLU A 52 -19.57 -22.63 7.65
CA GLU A 52 -19.41 -23.98 7.13
C GLU A 52 -18.01 -24.55 7.40
N LEU A 53 -16.98 -23.71 7.36
CA LEU A 53 -15.58 -24.14 7.49
C LEU A 53 -14.87 -23.57 8.73
N GLY A 54 -15.55 -22.74 9.54
CA GLY A 54 -14.94 -22.08 10.69
C GLY A 54 -13.87 -21.05 10.34
N TRP A 55 -13.77 -20.66 9.06
CA TRP A 55 -12.72 -19.73 8.63
C TRP A 55 -12.94 -18.35 9.23
N ARG A 56 -11.87 -17.77 9.76
CA ARG A 56 -11.81 -16.36 10.17
C ARG A 56 -10.48 -15.74 9.78
N PRO A 57 -10.45 -14.42 9.46
CA PRO A 57 -9.19 -13.74 9.22
C PRO A 57 -8.35 -13.73 10.50
N LYS A 58 -7.07 -14.09 10.36
CA LYS A 58 -6.09 -13.98 11.46
C LYS A 58 -5.58 -12.55 11.62
N GLU A 59 -5.69 -11.74 10.58
CA GLU A 59 -5.20 -10.36 10.54
C GLU A 59 -6.36 -9.37 10.47
N THR A 60 -6.18 -8.24 11.16
CA THR A 60 -6.95 -7.04 10.87
C THR A 60 -6.28 -6.27 9.74
N PHE A 61 -6.95 -5.26 9.17
CA PHE A 61 -6.31 -4.39 8.20
C PHE A 61 -5.06 -3.70 8.76
N ASN A 62 -5.12 -3.21 10.01
CA ASN A 62 -4.01 -2.52 10.67
C ASN A 62 -2.80 -3.45 10.90
N SER A 63 -3.03 -4.69 11.33
CA SER A 63 -1.93 -5.64 11.54
C SER A 63 -1.33 -6.12 10.21
N GLY A 64 -2.19 -6.36 9.21
CA GLY A 64 -1.79 -6.74 7.87
C GLY A 64 -0.95 -5.66 7.19
N ILE A 65 -1.42 -4.42 7.12
CA ILE A 65 -0.71 -3.34 6.42
C ILE A 65 0.66 -3.04 7.06
N ARG A 66 0.77 -3.13 8.39
CA ARG A 66 2.06 -3.01 9.09
C ARG A 66 3.06 -4.07 8.66
N LYS A 67 2.62 -5.34 8.65
CA LYS A 67 3.46 -6.47 8.20
C LYS A 67 3.87 -6.30 6.75
N THR A 68 2.93 -5.89 5.89
CA THR A 68 3.21 -5.63 4.47
C THR A 68 4.29 -4.55 4.31
N VAL A 69 4.13 -3.38 4.92
CA VAL A 69 5.12 -2.29 4.80
C VAL A 69 6.49 -2.72 5.34
N SER A 70 6.52 -3.37 6.50
CA SER A 70 7.77 -3.88 7.09
C SER A 70 8.46 -4.86 6.15
N TRP A 71 7.70 -5.78 5.55
CA TRP A 71 8.23 -6.74 4.58
C TRP A 71 8.85 -6.03 3.36
N TYR A 72 8.21 -5.02 2.79
CA TYR A 72 8.78 -4.27 1.66
C TYR A 72 10.07 -3.53 2.03
N LEU A 73 10.15 -2.97 3.25
CA LEU A 73 11.37 -2.31 3.74
C LEU A 73 12.52 -3.32 3.94
N GLU A 74 12.22 -4.52 4.41
CA GLU A 74 13.20 -5.57 4.69
C GLU A 74 13.63 -6.37 3.45
N ASN A 75 12.88 -6.31 2.34
CA ASN A 75 13.06 -7.17 1.17
C ASN A 75 13.38 -6.40 -0.11
N GLU A 76 14.28 -5.41 -0.05
CA GLU A 76 14.70 -4.59 -1.19
C GLU A 76 15.23 -5.42 -2.38
N ALA A 77 16.05 -6.43 -2.12
CA ALA A 77 16.57 -7.31 -3.17
C ALA A 77 15.47 -8.06 -3.94
N TRP A 78 14.28 -8.21 -3.34
CA TRP A 78 13.16 -8.86 -3.99
C TRP A 78 12.47 -7.92 -4.99
N TRP A 79 12.03 -6.74 -4.55
CA TRP A 79 11.25 -5.84 -5.41
C TRP A 79 12.12 -5.05 -6.39
N SER A 80 13.40 -4.82 -6.08
CA SER A 80 14.32 -4.13 -7.00
C SER A 80 14.46 -4.85 -8.35
N ARG A 81 14.40 -6.19 -8.36
CA ARG A 81 14.42 -6.99 -9.60
C ARG A 81 13.15 -6.84 -10.44
N VAL A 82 12.01 -6.54 -9.83
CA VAL A 82 10.77 -6.27 -10.57
C VAL A 82 10.87 -4.92 -11.31
N LEU A 83 11.74 -4.03 -10.83
CA LEU A 83 12.00 -2.71 -11.41
C LEU A 83 13.21 -2.70 -12.37
N ASP A 84 13.69 -3.86 -12.81
CA ASP A 84 14.88 -4.02 -13.66
C ASP A 84 14.73 -3.48 -15.11
N GLY A 85 13.62 -2.84 -15.42
CA GLY A 85 13.28 -2.29 -16.74
C GLY A 85 12.35 -3.18 -17.57
N SER A 86 12.07 -4.41 -17.15
CA SER A 86 11.04 -5.26 -17.78
C SER A 86 9.61 -4.78 -17.51
N TYR A 87 9.40 -4.01 -16.44
CA TYR A 87 8.13 -3.38 -16.12
C TYR A 87 8.11 -1.91 -16.56
N SER A 88 7.19 -1.56 -17.47
CA SER A 88 7.13 -0.24 -18.12
C SER A 88 6.86 0.94 -17.16
N LEU A 89 6.36 0.68 -15.94
CA LEU A 89 5.94 1.69 -14.95
C LEU A 89 4.91 2.72 -15.47
N THR A 90 4.46 2.58 -16.71
CA THR A 90 3.45 3.43 -17.32
C THR A 90 2.09 3.09 -16.77
N ARG A 91 1.25 4.12 -16.64
CA ARG A 91 -0.14 3.92 -16.25
C ARG A 91 -0.86 3.10 -17.33
N LEU A 92 -1.35 1.93 -16.95
CA LEU A 92 -2.21 1.10 -17.79
C LEU A 92 -3.68 1.55 -17.63
N GLY A 93 -4.46 1.45 -18.71
CA GLY A 93 -5.90 1.77 -18.68
C GLY A 93 -6.24 3.26 -18.86
N SER A 94 -5.30 4.08 -19.35
CA SER A 94 -5.65 5.30 -20.06
C SER A 94 -6.34 4.85 -21.36
N GLY A 95 -7.64 5.10 -21.49
CA GLY A 95 -8.39 4.72 -22.70
C GLY A 95 -7.70 5.27 -23.95
N VAL A 96 -7.70 4.49 -25.03
CA VAL A 96 -7.45 5.00 -26.38
C VAL A 96 -8.58 5.95 -26.77
#